data_AF-A0A7X2MTG1-F1
#
_entry.id   AF-A0A7X2MTG1-F1
#
_cell.length_a   1.000
_cell.length_b   1.000
_cell.length_c   1.000
_cell.angle_alpha   90.00
_cell.angle_beta   90.00
_cell.angle_gamma   90.00
#
_symmetry.space_group_name_H-M   'P 1'
#
loop_
_entity.id
_entity.type
_entity.pdbx_description
1 polymer ?
#
loop_
_entity_poly.entity_id
_entity_poly.type
_entity_poly.pdbx_seq_one_letter_code
_entity_poly.pdbx_strand_id
1 'polypeptide(L)'
;PLIYGFTKVARVSPLKFGLPMAGVMLTVHVALPTHPGAAAAAGILHTDMGWLMILGIAISVPVGIIGYYVAKFMNRRHYPLSVEVLEQLQMAKPEGQEKKNEPAPPGALTISGLIVVPIVLIVLGTLSGTLLAEGSLLRNVMTVIGTPPIA
;
A
#
# COMPACT_ATOMS: atom_id res chain seq x y z
N PRO A 1 9.19 -10.02 -3.02
CA PRO A 1 9.23 -11.50 -2.93
C PRO A 1 8.54 -12.21 -4.11
N LEU A 2 7.28 -11.87 -4.45
CA LEU A 2 6.52 -12.53 -5.52
C LEU A 2 7.20 -12.45 -6.89
N ILE A 3 7.68 -11.27 -7.30
CA ILE A 3 8.35 -11.07 -8.59
C ILE A 3 9.59 -11.99 -8.71
N TYR A 4 10.41 -12.07 -7.65
CA TYR A 4 11.59 -12.95 -7.61
C TYR A 4 11.25 -14.45 -7.64
N GLY A 5 10.12 -14.85 -7.05
CA GLY A 5 9.64 -16.24 -7.10
C GLY A 5 9.26 -16.67 -8.51
N PHE A 6 8.48 -15.85 -9.22
CA PHE A 6 8.07 -16.15 -10.60
C PHE A 6 9.24 -16.09 -11.59
N THR A 7 10.18 -15.17 -11.41
CA THR A 7 11.34 -15.03 -12.30
C THR A 7 12.34 -16.16 -12.15
N LYS A 8 12.48 -16.71 -10.93
CA LYS A 8 13.28 -17.91 -10.66
C LYS A 8 12.74 -19.15 -11.39
N VAL A 9 11.42 -19.37 -11.34
CA VAL A 9 10.77 -20.49 -12.05
C VAL A 9 10.84 -20.30 -13.56
N ALA A 10 10.58 -19.08 -14.04
CA ALA A 10 10.60 -18.76 -15.46
C ALA A 10 12.01 -18.57 -16.05
N ARG A 11 13.08 -18.60 -15.23
CA ARG A 11 14.48 -18.31 -15.62
C ARG A 11 14.64 -17.05 -16.46
N VAL A 12 13.85 -16.02 -16.18
CA VAL A 12 13.95 -14.72 -16.86
C VAL A 12 14.39 -13.63 -15.91
N SER A 13 14.97 -12.57 -16.46
CA SER A 13 15.35 -11.38 -15.68
C SER A 13 14.18 -10.84 -14.86
N PRO A 14 14.37 -10.53 -13.56
CA PRO A 14 13.38 -9.86 -12.72
C PRO A 14 12.79 -8.58 -13.31
N LEU A 15 13.55 -7.89 -14.15
CA LEU A 15 13.09 -6.68 -14.83
C LEU A 15 11.89 -6.92 -15.76
N LYS A 16 11.75 -8.15 -16.30
CA LYS A 16 10.62 -8.48 -17.19
C LYS A 16 9.27 -8.38 -16.49
N PHE A 17 9.23 -8.76 -15.22
CA PHE A 17 8.00 -8.73 -14.42
C PHE A 17 7.95 -7.52 -13.49
N GLY A 18 9.10 -7.05 -12.99
CA GLY A 18 9.20 -5.91 -12.09
C GLY A 18 8.85 -4.58 -12.73
N LEU A 19 9.32 -4.32 -13.94
CA LEU A 19 9.10 -3.03 -14.62
C LEU A 19 7.60 -2.74 -14.90
N PRO A 20 6.82 -3.66 -15.51
CA PRO A 20 5.39 -3.42 -15.71
C PRO A 20 4.62 -3.35 -14.38
N MET A 21 4.98 -4.19 -13.39
CA MET A 21 4.33 -4.17 -12.07
C MET A 21 4.57 -2.86 -11.34
N ALA A 22 5.80 -2.33 -11.37
CA ALA A 22 6.14 -1.06 -10.73
C ALA A 22 5.34 0.10 -11.33
N GLY A 23 5.20 0.15 -12.66
CA GLY A 23 4.43 1.21 -13.34
C GLY A 23 2.95 1.19 -12.99
N VAL A 24 2.33 0.00 -13.00
CA VAL A 24 0.91 -0.15 -12.63
C VAL A 24 0.69 0.14 -11.14
N MET A 25 1.55 -0.40 -10.26
CA MET A 25 1.42 -0.21 -8.81
C MET A 25 1.57 1.27 -8.42
N LEU A 26 2.52 1.99 -9.02
CA LEU A 26 2.69 3.42 -8.79
C LEU A 26 1.47 4.21 -9.25
N THR A 27 0.93 3.87 -10.43
CA THR A 27 -0.26 4.53 -10.98
C THR A 27 -1.46 4.36 -10.06
N VAL A 28 -1.72 3.14 -9.58
CA VAL A 28 -2.81 2.85 -8.64
C VAL A 28 -2.60 3.56 -7.31
N HIS A 29 -1.37 3.55 -6.79
CA HIS A 29 -1.02 4.17 -5.52
C HIS A 29 -1.26 5.69 -5.51
N VAL A 30 -1.03 6.37 -6.63
CA VAL A 30 -1.21 7.82 -6.74
C VAL A 30 -2.62 8.20 -7.17
N ALA A 31 -3.24 7.42 -8.07
CA ALA A 31 -4.53 7.79 -8.66
C ALA A 31 -5.73 7.51 -7.74
N LEU A 32 -5.61 6.56 -6.81
CA LEU A 32 -6.71 6.22 -5.92
C LEU A 32 -6.63 7.03 -4.61
N PRO A 33 -7.75 7.67 -4.19
CA PRO A 33 -7.80 8.44 -2.95
C PRO A 33 -7.87 7.55 -1.70
N THR A 34 -7.24 6.37 -1.72
CA THR A 34 -7.12 5.46 -0.57
C THR A 34 -5.93 5.82 0.31
N HIS A 35 -5.00 6.64 -0.18
CA HIS A 35 -3.88 7.13 0.59
C HIS A 35 -4.22 8.42 1.35
N PRO A 36 -3.76 8.60 2.61
CA PRO A 36 -4.10 9.75 3.44
C PRO A 36 -3.88 11.10 2.77
N GLY A 37 -2.86 11.24 1.92
CA GLY A 37 -2.58 12.48 1.20
C GLY A 37 -3.64 12.84 0.14
N ALA A 38 -4.00 11.87 -0.71
CA ALA A 38 -5.03 12.08 -1.73
C ALA A 38 -6.43 12.21 -1.10
N ALA A 39 -6.70 11.47 -0.02
CA ALA A 39 -7.92 11.60 0.76
C ALA A 39 -8.02 12.97 1.47
N ALA A 40 -6.92 13.48 2.02
CA ALA A 40 -6.88 14.80 2.65
C ALA A 40 -7.13 15.93 1.65
N ALA A 41 -6.52 15.85 0.45
CA ALA A 41 -6.78 16.81 -0.62
C ALA A 41 -8.25 16.83 -1.05
N ALA A 42 -8.89 15.66 -1.16
CA ALA A 42 -10.32 15.55 -1.46
C ALA A 42 -11.20 16.17 -0.36
N GLY A 43 -10.81 16.00 0.91
CA GLY A 43 -11.48 16.62 2.06
C GLY A 43 -11.39 18.14 2.06
N ILE A 44 -10.25 18.72 1.71
CA ILE A 44 -10.07 20.18 1.60
C ILE A 44 -10.83 20.77 0.41
N LEU A 45 -10.87 20.06 -0.71
CA LEU A 45 -11.55 20.49 -1.93
C LEU A 45 -13.07 20.25 -1.90
N HIS A 46 -13.63 19.79 -0.76
CA HIS A 46 -15.04 19.42 -0.60
C HIS A 46 -15.57 18.54 -1.75
N THR A 47 -14.71 17.67 -2.30
CA THR A 47 -15.04 16.85 -3.46
C THR A 47 -15.58 15.49 -3.00
N ASP A 48 -16.61 15.00 -3.69
CA ASP A 48 -17.19 13.69 -3.39
C ASP A 48 -16.17 12.55 -3.63
N MET A 49 -15.90 11.79 -2.57
CA MET A 49 -14.92 10.69 -2.58
C MET A 49 -15.30 9.56 -3.54
N GLY A 50 -16.60 9.33 -3.75
CA GLY A 50 -17.10 8.30 -4.66
C GLY A 50 -16.80 8.66 -6.12
N TRP A 51 -17.11 9.88 -6.53
CA TRP A 51 -16.81 10.38 -7.87
C TRP A 51 -15.30 10.42 -8.16
N LEU A 52 -14.49 10.87 -7.19
CA LEU A 52 -13.04 10.83 -7.30
C LEU A 52 -12.50 9.41 -7.49
N MET A 53 -13.03 8.43 -6.75
CA MET A 53 -12.59 7.04 -6.86
C MET A 53 -12.96 6.44 -8.22
N ILE A 54 -14.17 6.70 -8.73
CA ILE A 54 -14.60 6.24 -10.06
C ILE A 54 -13.69 6.84 -11.14
N LEU A 55 -13.42 8.14 -11.07
CA LEU A 55 -12.58 8.84 -12.04
C LEU A 55 -11.11 8.35 -11.97
N GLY A 56 -10.59 8.14 -10.76
CA GLY A 56 -9.26 7.60 -10.52
C GLY A 56 -9.08 6.19 -11.10
N ILE A 57 -10.05 5.30 -10.90
CA ILE A 57 -10.06 3.96 -11.51
C ILE A 57 -10.14 4.07 -13.05
N ALA A 58 -11.05 4.91 -13.55
CA ALA A 58 -11.25 5.08 -14.99
C ALA A 58 -9.99 5.58 -15.71
N ILE A 59 -9.16 6.41 -15.06
CA ILE A 59 -7.87 6.89 -15.59
C ILE A 59 -6.76 5.85 -15.36
N SER A 60 -6.78 5.11 -14.24
CA SER A 60 -5.75 4.12 -13.92
C SER A 60 -5.70 2.97 -14.92
N VAL A 61 -6.85 2.53 -15.45
CA VAL A 61 -6.94 1.46 -16.46
C VAL A 61 -6.17 1.79 -17.76
N PRO A 62 -6.46 2.89 -18.48
CA PRO A 62 -5.74 3.22 -19.71
C PRO A 62 -4.26 3.54 -19.45
N VAL A 63 -3.93 4.22 -18.35
CA VAL A 63 -2.53 4.51 -17.98
C VAL A 63 -1.76 3.21 -17.70
N GLY A 64 -2.38 2.25 -17.01
CA GLY A 64 -1.80 0.93 -16.76
C GLY A 64 -1.53 0.15 -18.04
N ILE A 65 -2.45 0.20 -19.01
CA ILE A 65 -2.27 -0.43 -20.34
C ILE A 65 -1.08 0.21 -21.08
N ILE A 66 -1.03 1.54 -21.15
CA ILE A 66 0.08 2.27 -21.79
C ILE A 66 1.40 1.95 -21.08
N GLY A 67 1.42 1.97 -19.75
CA GLY A 67 2.57 1.62 -18.93
C GLY A 67 3.07 0.19 -19.19
N TYR A 68 2.17 -0.77 -19.38
CA TYR A 68 2.52 -2.14 -19.77
C TYR A 68 3.19 -2.19 -21.15
N TYR A 69 2.66 -1.49 -22.16
CA TYR A 69 3.27 -1.45 -23.49
C TYR A 69 4.63 -0.78 -23.49
N VAL A 70 4.80 0.32 -22.75
CA VAL A 70 6.09 1.00 -22.58
C VAL A 70 7.09 0.09 -21.87
N ALA A 71 6.68 -0.59 -20.79
CA ALA A 71 7.53 -1.55 -20.10
C ALA A 71 7.93 -2.72 -21.02
N LYS A 72 7.00 -3.23 -21.83
CA LYS A 72 7.26 -4.27 -22.84
C LYS A 72 8.26 -3.80 -23.90
N PHE A 73 8.19 -2.54 -24.31
CA PHE A 73 9.15 -1.95 -25.26
C PHE A 73 10.53 -1.79 -24.64
N MET A 74 10.64 -1.27 -23.41
CA MET A 74 11.91 -1.11 -22.70
C MET A 74 12.58 -2.46 -22.41
N ASN A 75 11.79 -3.49 -22.11
CA ASN A 75 12.27 -4.84 -21.81
C ASN A 75 12.87 -5.59 -23.02
N ARG A 76 12.86 -5.00 -24.23
CA ARG A 76 13.63 -5.51 -25.38
C ARG A 76 15.14 -5.28 -25.25
N ARG A 77 15.60 -4.35 -24.40
CA ARG A 77 17.03 -4.18 -24.11
C ARG A 77 17.50 -5.22 -23.09
N HIS A 78 18.62 -5.87 -23.38
CA HIS A 78 19.28 -6.76 -22.43
C HIS A 78 19.93 -5.92 -21.34
N TYR A 79 19.33 -5.90 -20.17
CA TYR A 79 19.92 -5.32 -18.98
C TYR A 79 20.73 -6.42 -18.27
N PRO A 80 22.05 -6.27 -18.14
CA PRO A 80 22.85 -7.20 -17.35
C PRO A 80 22.36 -7.15 -15.90
N LEU A 81 22.10 -8.32 -15.34
CA LEU A 81 21.70 -8.43 -13.94
C LEU A 81 22.93 -8.27 -13.06
N SER A 82 22.88 -7.35 -12.09
CA SER A 82 23.91 -7.22 -11.07
C SER A 82 23.93 -8.46 -10.16
N VAL A 83 25.10 -8.74 -9.59
CA VAL A 83 25.34 -9.89 -8.70
C VAL A 83 24.36 -9.93 -7.52
N GLU A 84 23.92 -8.76 -7.05
CA GLU A 84 22.91 -8.56 -6.00
C GLU A 84 21.52 -9.15 -6.37
N VAL A 85 21.13 -9.07 -7.63
CA VAL A 85 19.85 -9.64 -8.11
C VAL A 85 19.95 -11.18 -8.20
N LEU A 86 21.13 -11.72 -8.48
CA LEU A 86 21.40 -13.16 -8.42
C LEU A 86 21.33 -13.68 -6.99
N GLU A 87 21.87 -12.94 -6.01
CA GLU A 87 21.75 -13.27 -4.59
C GLU A 87 20.29 -13.23 -4.12
N GLN A 88 19.50 -12.22 -4.52
CA GLN A 88 18.07 -12.15 -4.21
C GLN A 88 17.25 -13.30 -4.84
N LEU A 89 17.64 -13.79 -6.01
CA LEU A 89 17.04 -14.99 -6.63
C LEU A 89 17.41 -16.29 -5.88
N GLN A 90 18.62 -16.36 -5.32
CA GLN A 90 19.05 -17.47 -4.48
C GLN A 90 18.33 -17.46 -3.12
N MET A 91 18.16 -16.28 -2.52
CA MET A 91 17.43 -16.04 -1.27
C MET A 91 15.91 -16.30 -1.37
N ALA A 92 15.33 -16.30 -2.57
CA ALA A 92 13.96 -16.78 -2.83
C ALA A 92 13.88 -18.33 -2.75
N LYS A 93 14.37 -18.92 -1.66
CA LYS A 93 14.18 -20.34 -1.34
C LYS A 93 12.76 -20.52 -0.77
N PRO A 94 12.02 -21.57 -1.15
CA PRO A 94 10.75 -21.88 -0.49
C PRO A 94 11.02 -22.05 1.02
N GLU A 95 10.15 -21.45 1.83
CA GLU A 95 10.21 -21.49 3.29
C GLU A 95 10.41 -22.92 3.76
N GLY A 96 11.59 -23.19 4.35
CA GLY A 96 11.93 -24.56 4.73
C GLY A 96 13.28 -24.76 5.41
N GLN A 97 13.99 -23.71 5.84
CA GLN A 97 15.17 -23.87 6.69
C GLN A 97 15.25 -22.75 7.74
N GLU A 98 15.04 -23.20 8.99
CA GLU A 98 15.41 -22.65 10.29
C GLU A 98 16.06 -21.26 10.31
N LYS A 99 15.29 -20.25 10.73
CA LYS A 99 15.85 -19.02 11.29
C LYS A 99 16.22 -19.27 12.75
N LYS A 100 17.50 -19.57 13.01
CA LYS A 100 17.99 -19.85 14.37
C LYS A 100 18.36 -18.61 15.19
N ASN A 101 18.03 -17.38 14.77
CA ASN A 101 18.26 -16.17 15.58
C ASN A 101 17.36 -15.03 15.07
N GLU A 102 16.04 -15.17 15.18
CA GLU A 102 15.15 -14.00 15.15
C GLU A 102 14.70 -13.69 16.58
N PRO A 103 14.65 -12.40 16.99
CA PRO A 103 14.08 -12.02 18.27
C PRO A 103 12.65 -12.58 18.35
N ALA A 104 12.30 -13.12 19.52
CA ALA A 104 10.99 -13.73 19.74
C ALA A 104 9.88 -12.82 19.19
N PRO A 105 8.93 -13.37 18.41
CA PRO A 105 7.85 -12.56 17.86
C PRO A 105 7.17 -11.80 19.00
N PRO A 106 6.85 -10.51 18.82
CA PRO A 106 6.23 -9.71 19.86
C PRO A 106 5.01 -10.46 20.42
N GLY A 107 4.89 -10.52 21.75
CA GLY A 107 3.87 -11.34 22.41
C GLY A 107 2.46 -11.03 21.88
N ALA A 108 1.57 -12.03 21.87
CA ALA A 108 0.22 -11.87 21.34
C ALA A 108 -0.54 -10.66 21.93
N LEU A 109 -0.23 -10.27 23.18
CA LEU A 109 -0.75 -9.08 23.84
C LEU A 109 -0.30 -7.76 23.20
N THR A 110 0.96 -7.63 22.78
CA THR A 110 1.44 -6.41 22.11
C THR A 110 0.88 -6.30 20.69
N ILE A 111 0.78 -7.41 19.96
CA ILE A 111 0.15 -7.45 18.64
C ILE A 111 -1.35 -7.11 18.75
N SER A 112 -2.05 -7.72 19.71
CA SER A 112 -3.46 -7.45 19.95
C SER A 112 -3.69 -5.98 20.35
N GLY A 113 -2.85 -5.43 21.24
CA GLY A 113 -2.90 -4.01 21.62
C GLY A 113 -2.68 -3.06 20.42
N LEU A 114 -1.71 -3.35 19.56
CA LEU A 114 -1.40 -2.54 18.38
C LEU A 114 -2.56 -2.48 17.37
N ILE A 115 -3.44 -3.48 17.37
CA ILE A 115 -4.61 -3.55 16.49
C ILE A 115 -5.84 -2.96 17.17
N VAL A 116 -6.10 -3.35 18.43
CA VAL A 116 -7.34 -3.01 19.14
C VAL A 116 -7.38 -1.53 19.54
N VAL A 117 -6.26 -0.95 19.96
CA VAL A 117 -6.18 0.46 20.39
C VAL A 117 -6.63 1.44 19.29
N PRO A 118 -6.05 1.43 18.07
CA PRO A 118 -6.48 2.35 17.02
C PRO A 118 -7.94 2.14 16.61
N ILE A 119 -8.45 0.90 16.59
CA ILE A 119 -9.86 0.63 16.30
C ILE A 119 -10.77 1.30 17.35
N VAL A 120 -10.45 1.16 18.63
CA VAL A 120 -11.22 1.78 19.72
C VAL A 120 -11.19 3.30 19.61
N LEU A 121 -10.04 3.90 19.30
CA LEU A 121 -9.91 5.34 19.07
C LEU A 121 -10.75 5.82 17.88
N ILE A 122 -10.75 5.08 16.76
CA ILE A 122 -11.55 5.41 15.56
C ILE A 122 -13.06 5.35 15.86
N VAL A 123 -13.50 4.31 16.57
CA VAL A 123 -14.91 4.16 16.96
C VAL A 123 -15.32 5.28 17.92
N LEU A 124 -14.49 5.62 18.91
CA LEU A 124 -14.73 6.76 19.81
C LEU A 124 -14.81 8.09 19.08
N GLY A 125 -13.91 8.36 18.12
CA GLY A 125 -13.98 9.58 17.31
C GLY A 125 -15.24 9.64 16.43
N THR A 126 -15.63 8.53 15.83
CA THR A 126 -16.83 8.44 14.97
C THR A 126 -18.12 8.59 15.78
N LEU A 127 -18.20 7.96 16.96
CA LEU A 127 -19.34 8.09 17.88
C LEU A 127 -19.44 9.49 18.49
N SER A 128 -18.30 10.10 18.84
CA SER A 128 -18.26 11.49 19.33
C SER A 128 -18.70 12.46 18.24
N GLY A 129 -18.35 12.19 16.98
CA GLY A 129 -18.80 12.94 15.82
C GLY A 129 -20.31 12.86 15.56
N THR A 130 -20.99 11.80 16.00
CA THR A 130 -22.42 11.54 15.71
C THR A 130 -23.35 11.82 16.88
N LEU A 131 -22.90 11.66 18.13
CA LEU A 131 -23.72 11.79 19.34
C LEU A 131 -23.60 13.16 20.05
N LEU A 132 -22.52 13.92 19.85
CA LEU A 132 -22.32 15.23 20.50
C LEU A 132 -22.79 16.39 19.63
N ALA A 133 -23.54 17.33 20.23
CA ALA A 133 -24.01 18.56 19.59
C ALA A 133 -22.86 19.41 19.02
N GLU A 134 -23.12 20.09 17.90
CA GLU A 134 -22.19 20.98 17.19
C GLU A 134 -21.74 22.12 18.09
N GLY A 135 -20.44 22.17 18.44
CA GLY A 135 -19.83 23.33 19.11
C GLY A 135 -18.95 23.07 20.35
N SER A 136 -18.87 21.84 20.88
CA SER A 136 -18.01 21.56 22.05
C SER A 136 -16.55 21.28 21.66
N LEU A 137 -15.59 21.89 22.36
CA LEU A 137 -14.15 21.63 22.19
C LEU A 137 -13.79 20.14 22.36
N LEU A 138 -14.54 19.42 23.22
CA LEU A 138 -14.43 17.98 23.43
C LEU A 138 -14.71 17.17 22.16
N ARG A 139 -15.69 17.57 21.34
CA ARG A 139 -15.99 16.91 20.06
C ARG A 139 -14.84 17.08 19.08
N ASN A 140 -14.26 18.28 18.95
CA ASN A 140 -13.15 18.51 18.03
C ASN A 140 -11.91 17.68 18.41
N VAL A 141 -11.56 17.62 19.70
CA VAL A 141 -10.40 16.84 20.17
C VAL A 141 -10.63 15.34 19.96
N MET A 142 -11.79 14.80 20.33
CA MET A 142 -12.07 13.37 20.15
C MET A 142 -12.20 12.97 18.68
N THR A 143 -12.72 13.86 17.82
CA THR A 143 -12.83 13.56 16.38
C THR A 143 -11.45 13.54 15.73
N VAL A 144 -10.54 14.46 16.09
CA VAL A 144 -9.16 14.47 15.58
C VAL A 144 -8.39 13.23 16.02
N ILE A 145 -8.45 12.87 17.30
CA ILE A 145 -7.75 11.68 17.83
C ILE A 145 -8.29 10.38 17.21
N GLY A 146 -9.58 10.31 16.89
CA GLY A 146 -10.18 9.14 16.26
C GLY A 146 -10.10 9.13 14.73
N THR A 147 -9.42 10.09 14.08
CA THR A 147 -9.19 9.96 12.64
C THR A 147 -8.12 8.89 12.36
N PRO A 148 -8.33 7.99 11.37
CA PRO A 148 -7.37 6.92 11.06
C PRO A 148 -5.90 7.33 10.83
N PRO A 149 -5.57 8.55 10.37
CA PRO A 149 -4.17 8.99 10.27
C PRO A 149 -3.51 9.31 11.62
N ILE A 150 -4.28 9.52 12.68
CA ILE A 150 -3.82 9.99 14.01
C ILE A 150 -3.98 8.92 15.09
N ALA A 151 -5.00 8.07 14.98
CA ALA A 151 -5.27 6.92 15.85
C ALA A 151 -4.23 5.79 15.68
#